data_AF-A0A535EBA0-F1
#
_entry.id   AF-A0A535EBA0-F1
#
_cell.length_a   1.000
_cell.length_b   1.000
_cell.length_c   1.000
_cell.angle_alpha   90.00
_cell.angle_beta   90.00
_cell.angle_gamma   90.00
#
_symmetry.space_group_name_H-M   'P 1'
#
loop_
_entity.id
_entity.type
_entity.pdbx_description
1 polymer ?
#
loop_
_entity_poly.entity_id
_entity_poly.type
_entity_poly.pdbx_seq_one_letter_code
_entity_poly.pdbx_strand_id
1 'polypeptide(L)'
;MATPLPVLGFREWVVARGGLVSSIRGEPWPEAAARASCEIGHPAPADDCRCGIYAIESWPKIGDDRLYEEAATPMRLLAQGLLTAVVLAGLAALFAMDQPLVARGSWMPAFLIGAAMTLGLGAVVAADLAIMRPAYLMGAVLLSGRVLRYENGVLRAEHARIACLVRPIGVRRVLAASLAGRLGVPLFHWYERNQALRYLSEHGDPWERASASRSGD
;
A
#
# COMPACT_ATOMS: atom_id res chain seq x y z
N MET A 1 -2.37 38.27 -7.34
CA MET A 1 -1.38 37.64 -6.44
C MET A 1 -0.87 36.39 -7.12
N ALA A 2 0.44 36.16 -7.17
CA ALA A 2 0.99 34.94 -7.76
C ALA A 2 0.48 33.72 -6.98
N THR A 3 0.02 32.68 -7.68
CA THR A 3 -0.35 31.42 -7.05
C THR A 3 0.92 30.81 -6.42
N PRO A 4 0.89 30.40 -5.15
CA PRO A 4 2.06 29.78 -4.53
C PRO A 4 2.46 28.53 -5.32
N LEU A 5 3.77 28.33 -5.46
CA LEU A 5 4.32 27.16 -6.12
C LEU A 5 3.81 25.88 -5.43
N PRO A 6 3.52 24.81 -6.19
CA PRO A 6 3.07 23.55 -5.61
C PRO A 6 4.14 22.98 -4.69
N VAL A 7 3.71 22.38 -3.58
CA VAL A 7 4.59 21.68 -2.64
C VAL A 7 4.69 20.23 -3.08
N LEU A 8 5.91 19.75 -3.33
CA LEU A 8 6.16 18.33 -3.57
C LEU A 8 5.93 17.54 -2.29
N GLY A 9 5.16 16.45 -2.39
CA GLY A 9 5.01 15.46 -1.34
C GLY A 9 4.99 14.04 -1.91
N PHE A 10 4.98 13.06 -1.02
CA PHE A 10 4.95 11.65 -1.36
C PHE A 10 3.77 10.98 -0.70
N ARG A 11 3.19 10.00 -1.40
CA ARG A 11 2.05 9.26 -0.90
C ARG A 11 2.10 7.80 -1.28
N GLU A 12 1.46 6.99 -0.46
CA GLU A 12 1.20 5.58 -0.67
C GLU A 12 -0.29 5.33 -0.94
N TRP A 13 -0.54 4.35 -1.82
CA TRP A 13 -1.86 3.88 -2.18
C TRP A 13 -1.92 2.36 -2.12
N VAL A 14 -3.08 1.83 -1.77
CA VAL A 14 -3.44 0.45 -2.02
C VAL A 14 -4.02 0.36 -3.44
N VAL A 15 -3.52 -0.56 -4.26
CA VAL A 15 -4.13 -0.87 -5.55
C VAL A 15 -5.35 -1.77 -5.35
N ALA A 16 -6.51 -1.29 -5.80
CA ALA A 16 -7.76 -2.04 -5.83
C ALA A 16 -8.28 -2.18 -7.27
N ARG A 17 -9.31 -3.01 -7.48
CA ARG A 17 -9.91 -3.23 -8.82
C ARG A 17 -10.34 -1.94 -9.52
N GLY A 18 -10.77 -0.92 -8.76
CA GLY A 18 -11.22 0.37 -9.29
C GLY A 18 -10.11 1.38 -9.59
N GLY A 19 -8.90 1.19 -9.05
CA GLY A 19 -7.83 2.17 -9.15
C GLY A 19 -6.99 2.24 -7.88
N LEU A 20 -6.53 3.44 -7.55
CA LEU A 20 -5.79 3.70 -6.32
C LEU A 20 -6.76 4.00 -5.17
N VAL A 21 -6.44 3.51 -3.98
CA VAL A 21 -7.15 3.80 -2.75
C VAL A 21 -6.15 4.35 -1.74
N SER A 22 -6.49 5.45 -1.08
CA SER A 22 -5.69 6.04 0.00
C SER A 22 -5.36 5.00 1.07
N SER A 23 -4.07 4.75 1.37
CA SER A 23 -3.69 3.83 2.45
C SER A 23 -4.07 4.36 3.85
N ILE A 24 -4.24 5.67 3.99
CA ILE A 24 -4.55 6.33 5.28
C ILE A 24 -6.06 6.37 5.57
N ARG A 25 -6.87 6.71 4.56
CA ARG A 25 -8.32 6.97 4.73
C ARG A 25 -9.23 6.05 3.93
N GLY A 26 -8.70 5.17 3.08
CA GLY A 26 -9.51 4.28 2.25
C GLY A 26 -10.29 4.99 1.12
N GLU A 27 -10.04 6.27 0.89
CA GLU A 27 -10.70 7.06 -0.15
C GLU A 27 -10.23 6.62 -1.55
N PRO A 28 -11.15 6.42 -2.51
CA PRO A 28 -10.78 6.08 -3.87
C PRO A 28 -10.18 7.28 -4.61
N TRP A 29 -9.26 6.99 -5.52
CA TRP A 29 -8.59 7.96 -6.39
C TRP A 29 -8.72 7.51 -7.86
N PRO A 30 -9.82 7.89 -8.53
CA PRO A 30 -10.08 7.46 -9.90
C PRO A 30 -9.22 8.19 -10.93
N GLU A 31 -8.75 9.39 -10.58
CA GLU A 31 -8.04 10.31 -11.47
C GLU A 31 -6.68 10.70 -10.89
N ALA A 32 -5.80 11.26 -11.72
CA ALA A 32 -4.50 11.74 -11.28
C ALA A 32 -4.61 12.97 -10.36
N ALA A 33 -5.70 13.72 -10.41
CA ALA A 33 -5.96 14.86 -9.53
C ALA A 33 -7.05 14.51 -8.51
N ALA A 34 -6.93 15.05 -7.30
CA ALA A 34 -8.02 15.09 -6.34
C ALA A 34 -8.11 16.44 -5.67
N ARG A 35 -9.32 16.70 -5.18
CA ARG A 35 -9.63 17.80 -4.27
C ARG A 35 -10.14 17.22 -2.96
N ALA A 36 -9.62 17.74 -1.87
CA ALA A 36 -10.11 17.43 -0.55
C ALA A 36 -11.49 18.06 -0.34
N SER A 37 -12.38 17.30 0.28
CA SER A 37 -13.62 17.80 0.86
C SER A 37 -13.63 17.52 2.36
N CYS A 38 -14.43 18.28 3.10
CA CYS A 38 -14.74 17.97 4.49
C CYS A 38 -16.24 17.69 4.61
N GLU A 39 -16.60 16.62 5.31
CA GLU A 39 -17.99 16.25 5.59
C GLU A 39 -18.72 17.31 6.44
N ILE A 40 -17.98 18.06 7.25
CA ILE A 40 -18.51 19.16 8.09
C ILE A 40 -18.77 20.43 7.26
N GLY A 41 -18.28 20.50 6.00
CA GLY A 41 -18.55 21.62 5.10
C GLY A 41 -17.61 22.82 5.22
N HIS A 42 -16.58 22.77 6.07
CA HIS A 42 -15.54 23.79 6.10
C HIS A 42 -14.49 23.57 4.99
N PRO A 43 -13.73 24.62 4.61
CA PRO A 43 -12.60 24.48 3.68
C PRO A 43 -11.61 23.41 4.17
N ALA A 44 -11.15 22.55 3.26
CA ALA A 44 -10.15 21.53 3.55
C ALA A 44 -8.80 21.93 2.95
N PRO A 45 -7.67 21.75 3.65
CA PRO A 45 -7.56 21.30 5.04
C PRO A 45 -7.89 22.42 6.05
N ALA A 46 -8.31 22.02 7.26
CA ALA A 46 -8.40 22.90 8.43
C ALA A 46 -7.57 22.33 9.58
N ASP A 47 -7.02 23.21 10.42
CA ASP A 47 -6.05 22.88 11.47
C ASP A 47 -6.62 21.84 12.45
N ASP A 48 -7.86 22.05 12.91
CA ASP A 48 -8.54 21.20 13.90
C ASP A 48 -9.42 20.09 13.29
N CYS A 49 -9.18 19.73 12.03
CA CYS A 49 -9.92 18.67 11.35
C CYS A 49 -8.97 17.64 10.73
N ARG A 50 -9.48 16.48 10.31
CA ARG A 50 -8.72 15.44 9.59
C ARG A 50 -8.97 15.46 8.07
N CYS A 51 -9.68 16.45 7.54
CA CYS A 51 -9.90 16.58 6.10
C CYS A 51 -8.60 16.90 5.35
N GLY A 52 -8.59 16.92 4.03
CA GLY A 52 -7.37 17.24 3.29
C GLY A 52 -6.66 16.00 2.74
N ILE A 53 -5.90 16.21 1.68
CA ILE A 53 -5.10 15.18 1.04
C ILE A 53 -3.77 15.08 1.79
N TYR A 54 -3.56 13.97 2.48
CA TYR A 54 -2.32 13.65 3.19
C TYR A 54 -1.16 13.34 2.23
N ALA A 55 0.02 13.81 2.56
CA ALA A 55 1.28 13.39 1.97
C ALA A 55 2.38 13.51 3.03
N ILE A 56 3.58 13.07 2.70
CA ILE A 56 4.78 13.32 3.51
C ILE A 56 5.78 14.15 2.70
N GLU A 57 6.53 15.00 3.39
CA GLU A 57 7.41 15.99 2.73
C GLU A 57 8.63 15.37 2.05
N SER A 58 9.16 14.29 2.61
CA SER A 58 10.34 13.63 2.07
C SER A 58 9.96 12.33 1.38
N TRP A 59 10.72 11.98 0.34
CA TRP A 59 10.65 10.62 -0.23
C TRP A 59 10.87 9.70 0.95
N PRO A 60 9.90 8.85 1.32
CA PRO A 60 10.01 8.14 2.58
C PRO A 60 11.30 7.35 2.53
N LYS A 61 12.00 7.25 3.66
CA LYS A 61 13.09 6.28 3.80
C LYS A 61 12.47 4.88 3.75
N ILE A 62 12.09 4.48 2.55
CA ILE A 62 11.60 3.15 2.23
C ILE A 62 12.84 2.27 2.32
N GLY A 63 12.87 1.46 3.38
CA GLY A 63 14.08 0.82 3.89
C GLY A 63 14.43 1.15 5.34
N ASP A 64 13.58 1.88 6.10
CA ASP A 64 13.45 1.47 7.50
C ASP A 64 12.68 0.15 7.46
N ASP A 65 13.41 -0.95 7.27
CA ASP A 65 12.85 -2.30 7.20
C ASP A 65 11.92 -2.55 8.40
N ARG A 66 12.18 -1.88 9.53
CA ARG A 66 11.29 -1.82 10.69
C ARG A 66 9.85 -1.41 10.40
N LEU A 67 9.52 -0.48 9.53
CA LEU A 67 8.10 -0.08 9.40
C LEU A 67 7.25 -1.14 8.69
N TYR A 68 7.82 -1.80 7.68
CA TYR A 68 7.15 -2.87 6.96
C TYR A 68 7.31 -4.21 7.68
N GLU A 69 8.48 -4.48 8.27
CA GLU A 69 8.65 -5.61 9.18
C GLU A 69 7.78 -5.41 10.42
N GLU A 70 7.83 -4.35 11.22
CA GLU A 70 6.99 -4.18 12.42
C GLU A 70 5.48 -4.15 12.14
N ALA A 71 5.03 -3.69 10.96
CA ALA A 71 3.61 -3.78 10.60
C ALA A 71 3.19 -5.20 10.19
N ALA A 72 4.05 -5.92 9.46
CA ALA A 72 3.75 -7.28 8.97
C ALA A 72 4.20 -8.39 9.94
N THR A 73 5.13 -8.11 10.85
CA THR A 73 5.77 -9.05 11.79
C THR A 73 4.80 -9.55 12.85
N PRO A 74 3.98 -8.72 13.53
CA PRO A 74 3.02 -9.24 14.48
C PRO A 74 1.98 -10.12 13.79
N MET A 75 1.50 -9.74 12.59
CA MET A 75 0.60 -10.59 11.81
C MET A 75 1.28 -11.86 11.31
N ARG A 76 2.53 -11.79 10.85
CA ARG A 76 3.31 -12.95 10.39
C ARG A 76 3.64 -13.90 11.52
N LEU A 77 4.05 -13.39 12.67
CA LEU A 77 4.32 -14.18 13.89
C LEU A 77 3.05 -14.78 14.46
N LEU A 78 1.92 -14.05 14.44
CA LEU A 78 0.64 -14.56 14.90
C LEU A 78 0.09 -15.62 13.94
N ALA A 79 0.19 -15.41 12.63
CA ALA A 79 -0.14 -16.41 11.62
C ALA A 79 0.74 -17.66 11.76
N GLN A 80 2.07 -17.49 11.85
CA GLN A 80 3.00 -18.59 12.09
C GLN A 80 2.72 -19.31 13.41
N GLY A 81 2.41 -18.56 14.48
CA GLY A 81 2.08 -19.11 15.79
C GLY A 81 0.80 -19.94 15.76
N LEU A 82 -0.27 -19.42 15.17
CA LEU A 82 -1.54 -20.13 15.01
C LEU A 82 -1.38 -21.38 14.13
N LEU A 83 -0.67 -21.26 13.01
CA LEU A 83 -0.36 -22.40 12.15
C LEU A 83 0.42 -23.49 12.90
N THR A 84 1.46 -23.09 13.63
CA THR A 84 2.27 -24.03 14.43
C THR A 84 1.43 -24.71 15.50
N ALA A 85 0.57 -23.95 16.19
CA ALA A 85 -0.34 -24.49 17.20
C ALA A 85 -1.34 -25.49 16.61
N VAL A 86 -1.92 -25.21 15.43
CA VAL A 86 -2.84 -26.12 14.74
C VAL A 86 -2.15 -27.43 14.34
N VAL A 87 -0.92 -27.35 13.83
CA VAL A 87 -0.12 -28.55 13.49
C VAL A 87 0.17 -29.38 14.74
N LEU A 88 0.62 -28.75 15.81
CA LEU A 88 0.94 -29.43 17.07
C LEU A 88 -0.31 -30.07 17.69
N ALA A 89 -1.45 -29.37 17.69
CA ALA A 89 -2.70 -29.90 18.21
C ALA A 89 -3.19 -31.10 17.38
N GLY A 90 -3.09 -31.04 16.05
CA GLY A 90 -3.46 -32.17 15.19
C GLY A 90 -2.53 -33.37 15.34
N LEU A 91 -1.21 -33.15 15.46
CA LEU A 91 -0.26 -34.22 15.79
C LEU A 91 -0.56 -34.86 17.16
N ALA A 92 -0.85 -34.05 18.18
CA ALA A 92 -1.21 -34.56 19.51
C ALA A 92 -2.51 -35.37 19.49
N ALA A 93 -3.55 -34.88 18.80
CA ALA A 93 -4.80 -35.60 18.62
C ALA A 93 -4.59 -36.93 17.88
N LEU A 94 -3.74 -36.93 16.85
CA LEU A 94 -3.37 -38.15 16.13
C LEU A 94 -2.68 -39.16 17.03
N PHE A 95 -1.65 -38.74 17.76
CA PHE A 95 -0.97 -39.64 18.70
C PHE A 95 -1.92 -40.19 19.77
N ALA A 96 -2.87 -39.40 20.26
CA ALA A 96 -3.87 -39.84 21.22
C ALA A 96 -4.83 -40.88 20.62
N MET A 97 -5.24 -40.72 19.36
CA MET A 97 -6.15 -41.65 18.67
C MET A 97 -5.45 -42.93 18.20
N ASP A 98 -4.19 -42.84 17.78
CA ASP A 98 -3.44 -43.95 17.14
C ASP A 98 -2.54 -44.75 18.10
N GLN A 99 -2.42 -44.35 19.38
CA GLN A 99 -1.75 -45.12 20.44
C GLN A 99 -2.00 -46.65 20.37
N PRO A 100 -3.25 -47.14 20.24
CA PRO A 100 -3.51 -48.58 20.14
C PRO A 100 -3.12 -49.22 18.79
N LEU A 101 -3.03 -48.45 17.71
CA LEU A 101 -2.64 -48.93 16.36
C LEU A 101 -1.12 -48.94 16.18
N VAL A 102 -0.43 -47.93 16.73
CA VAL A 102 1.03 -47.85 16.77
C VAL A 102 1.61 -48.96 17.65
N ALA A 103 0.97 -49.26 18.78
CA ALA A 103 1.35 -50.39 19.64
C ALA A 103 1.26 -51.76 18.92
N ARG A 104 0.52 -51.85 17.80
CA ARG A 104 0.40 -53.05 16.96
C ARG A 104 1.30 -53.02 15.71
N GLY A 105 2.19 -52.03 15.59
CA GLY A 105 3.19 -51.94 14.51
C GLY A 105 2.73 -51.28 13.20
N SER A 106 1.50 -50.73 13.15
CA SER A 106 0.95 -50.08 11.96
C SER A 106 1.19 -48.56 12.00
N TRP A 107 2.28 -48.09 11.40
CA TRP A 107 2.65 -46.66 11.36
C TRP A 107 2.12 -45.90 10.13
N MET A 108 1.61 -46.63 9.12
CA MET A 108 1.17 -46.05 7.84
C MET A 108 0.02 -45.02 7.98
N PRO A 109 -1.03 -45.23 8.80
CA PRO A 109 -2.11 -44.26 8.97
C PRO A 109 -1.63 -42.93 9.55
N ALA A 110 -0.84 -42.97 10.63
CA ALA A 110 -0.23 -41.79 11.25
C ALA A 110 0.61 -40.98 10.24
N PHE A 111 1.40 -41.65 9.41
CA PHE A 111 2.19 -41.01 8.36
C PHE A 111 1.31 -40.30 7.32
N LEU A 112 0.27 -40.97 6.81
CA LEU A 112 -0.63 -40.40 5.80
C LEU A 112 -1.35 -39.16 6.33
N ILE A 113 -1.80 -39.18 7.59
CA ILE A 113 -2.50 -38.03 8.17
C ILE A 113 -1.51 -36.89 8.43
N GLY A 114 -0.31 -37.18 8.94
CA GLY A 114 0.75 -36.18 9.09
C GLY A 114 1.07 -35.48 7.76
N ALA A 115 1.25 -36.25 6.68
CA ALA A 115 1.51 -35.72 5.34
C ALA A 115 0.34 -34.85 4.82
N ALA A 116 -0.91 -35.31 5.01
CA ALA A 116 -2.10 -34.55 4.61
C ALA A 116 -2.21 -33.21 5.36
N MET A 117 -1.93 -33.20 6.66
CA MET A 117 -1.91 -31.97 7.46
C MET A 117 -0.83 -31.00 7.02
N THR A 118 0.39 -31.48 6.74
CA THR A 118 1.48 -30.63 6.24
C THR A 118 1.13 -30.00 4.90
N LEU A 119 0.52 -30.76 3.98
CA LEU A 119 0.07 -30.25 2.69
C LEU A 119 -1.06 -29.22 2.84
N GLY A 120 -2.06 -29.51 3.68
CA GLY A 120 -3.15 -28.57 3.96
C GLY A 120 -2.65 -27.25 4.55
N LEU A 121 -1.70 -27.34 5.48
CA LEU A 121 -1.04 -26.17 6.06
C LEU A 121 -0.29 -25.35 5.00
N GLY A 122 0.51 -26.04 4.17
CA GLY A 122 1.25 -25.41 3.07
C GLY A 122 0.32 -24.67 2.10
N ALA A 123 -0.84 -25.25 1.79
CA ALA A 123 -1.85 -24.61 0.95
C ALA A 123 -2.46 -23.36 1.59
N VAL A 124 -2.74 -23.37 2.89
CA VAL A 124 -3.25 -22.19 3.61
C VAL A 124 -2.22 -21.07 3.64
N VAL A 125 -0.94 -21.36 3.92
CA VAL A 125 0.13 -20.34 3.86
C VAL A 125 0.27 -19.79 2.45
N ALA A 126 0.27 -20.65 1.45
CA ALA A 126 0.39 -20.22 0.06
C ALA A 126 -0.78 -19.34 -0.36
N ALA A 127 -2.01 -19.70 0.05
CA ALA A 127 -3.21 -18.90 -0.20
C ALA A 127 -3.16 -17.56 0.54
N ASP A 128 -2.76 -17.55 1.81
CA ASP A 128 -2.62 -16.32 2.60
C ASP A 128 -1.57 -15.40 1.99
N LEU A 129 -0.39 -15.90 1.63
CA LEU A 129 0.64 -15.14 0.92
C LEU A 129 0.18 -14.63 -0.45
N ALA A 130 -0.70 -15.36 -1.12
CA ALA A 130 -1.29 -14.94 -2.40
C ALA A 130 -2.38 -13.88 -2.22
N ILE A 131 -3.13 -13.90 -1.10
CA ILE A 131 -4.24 -12.99 -0.80
C ILE A 131 -3.74 -11.70 -0.12
N MET A 132 -2.73 -11.78 0.74
CA MET A 132 -2.31 -10.72 1.69
C MET A 132 -1.23 -9.77 1.17
N ARG A 133 -1.01 -9.66 -0.14
CA ARG A 133 -0.19 -8.57 -0.67
C ARG A 133 -1.08 -7.54 -1.35
N PRO A 134 -1.72 -6.61 -0.58
CA PRO A 134 -2.19 -5.38 -1.17
C PRO A 134 -1.02 -4.81 -1.96
N ALA A 135 -1.21 -4.63 -3.27
CA ALA A 135 -0.17 -4.05 -4.09
C ALA A 135 -0.11 -2.57 -3.72
N TYR A 136 0.80 -2.21 -2.82
CA TYR A 136 1.03 -0.82 -2.47
C TYR A 136 1.77 -0.14 -3.62
N LEU A 137 1.29 1.00 -4.07
CA LEU A 137 2.02 1.87 -4.99
C LEU A 137 2.39 3.14 -4.25
N MET A 138 3.56 3.65 -4.59
CA MET A 138 4.01 4.93 -4.10
C MET A 138 4.03 5.93 -5.24
N GLY A 139 4.13 7.21 -4.93
CA GLY A 139 4.25 8.22 -5.95
C GLY A 139 4.43 9.60 -5.38
N ALA A 140 4.96 10.45 -6.24
CA ALA A 140 5.09 11.87 -5.97
C ALA A 140 3.78 12.56 -6.29
N VAL A 141 3.37 13.45 -5.40
CA VAL A 141 2.19 14.30 -5.55
C VAL A 141 2.60 15.76 -5.46
N LEU A 142 2.02 16.58 -6.33
CA LEU A 142 2.12 18.04 -6.26
C LEU A 142 0.91 18.54 -5.51
N LEU A 143 1.15 19.18 -4.36
CA LEU A 143 0.14 19.71 -3.47
C LEU A 143 -0.07 21.20 -3.75
N SER A 144 -1.32 21.65 -3.78
CA SER A 144 -1.64 23.07 -4.04
C SER A 144 -2.91 23.53 -3.32
N GLY A 145 -3.21 24.82 -3.44
CA GLY A 145 -4.26 25.49 -2.66
C GLY A 145 -3.77 25.77 -1.24
N ARG A 146 -4.63 25.55 -0.25
CA ARG A 146 -4.19 25.58 1.16
C ARG A 146 -3.40 24.31 1.49
N VAL A 147 -2.15 24.49 1.92
CA VAL A 147 -1.27 23.39 2.37
C VAL A 147 -0.88 23.65 3.82
N LEU A 148 -1.19 22.69 4.71
CA LEU A 148 -0.73 22.66 6.09
C LEU A 148 0.49 21.74 6.19
N ARG A 149 1.54 22.23 6.84
CA ARG A 149 2.76 21.47 7.12
C ARG A 149 2.88 21.27 8.63
N TYR A 150 3.07 20.03 9.04
CA TYR A 150 3.24 19.64 10.43
C TYR A 150 4.70 19.37 10.75
N GLU A 151 5.09 19.54 12.01
CA GLU A 151 6.47 19.33 12.47
C GLU A 151 6.97 17.90 12.25
N ASN A 152 6.07 16.91 12.20
CA ASN A 152 6.39 15.51 11.92
C ASN A 152 6.59 15.20 10.42
N GLY A 153 6.62 16.21 9.55
CA GLY A 153 6.81 16.07 8.11
C GLY A 153 5.55 15.62 7.35
N VAL A 154 4.40 15.54 8.02
CA VAL A 154 3.10 15.33 7.36
C VAL A 154 2.66 16.62 6.69
N LEU A 155 2.12 16.48 5.48
CA LEU A 155 1.50 17.53 4.70
C LEU A 155 0.01 17.23 4.54
N ARG A 156 -0.84 18.25 4.60
CA ARG A 156 -2.26 18.18 4.22
C ARG A 156 -2.56 19.27 3.22
N ALA A 157 -3.21 18.94 2.12
CA ALA A 157 -3.48 19.90 1.04
C ALA A 157 -4.94 19.89 0.58
N GLU A 158 -5.38 21.02 0.02
CA GLU A 158 -6.70 21.16 -0.60
C GLU A 158 -6.73 20.38 -1.92
N HIS A 159 -5.68 20.51 -2.73
CA HIS A 159 -5.57 19.83 -4.01
C HIS A 159 -4.29 19.01 -4.06
N ALA A 160 -4.35 17.90 -4.78
CA ALA A 160 -3.16 17.15 -5.13
C ALA A 160 -3.26 16.59 -6.54
N ARG A 161 -2.11 16.52 -7.22
CA ARG A 161 -1.96 15.84 -8.50
C ARG A 161 -0.82 14.83 -8.42
N ILE A 162 -1.06 13.60 -8.81
CA ILE A 162 -0.02 12.57 -8.98
C ILE A 162 0.89 13.02 -10.12
N ALA A 163 2.17 13.23 -9.81
CA ALA A 163 3.18 13.60 -10.79
C ALA A 163 3.86 12.38 -11.40
N CYS A 164 4.09 11.34 -10.60
CA CYS A 164 4.58 10.05 -11.05
C CYS A 164 4.22 8.95 -10.07
N LEU A 165 4.20 7.71 -10.57
CA LEU A 165 4.11 6.52 -9.75
C LEU A 165 5.48 5.84 -9.64
N VAL A 166 5.69 5.20 -8.50
CA VAL A 166 6.89 4.43 -8.17
C VAL A 166 6.41 3.04 -7.78
N ARG A 167 6.86 2.04 -8.54
CA ARG A 167 6.53 0.63 -8.30
C ARG A 167 7.48 0.04 -7.25
N PRO A 168 6.99 -0.39 -6.08
CA PRO A 168 7.79 -1.12 -5.11
C PRO A 168 8.17 -2.52 -5.59
N ILE A 169 9.10 -3.14 -4.86
CA ILE A 169 9.47 -4.53 -5.07
C ILE A 169 8.25 -5.42 -4.78
N GLY A 170 7.98 -6.41 -5.64
CA GLY A 170 6.85 -7.33 -5.47
C GLY A 170 5.53 -6.90 -6.12
N VAL A 171 5.37 -5.63 -6.51
CA VAL A 171 4.20 -5.21 -7.30
C VAL A 171 4.40 -5.60 -8.76
N ARG A 172 3.40 -6.27 -9.36
CA ARG A 172 3.44 -6.70 -10.77
C ARG A 172 3.58 -5.49 -11.70
N ARG A 173 4.58 -5.51 -12.59
CA ARG A 173 4.84 -4.42 -13.56
C ARG A 173 3.62 -4.09 -14.42
N VAL A 174 2.91 -5.11 -14.91
CA VAL A 174 1.72 -4.94 -15.77
C VAL A 174 0.61 -4.16 -15.05
N LEU A 175 0.36 -4.48 -13.78
CA LEU A 175 -0.64 -3.79 -12.96
C LEU A 175 -0.29 -2.31 -12.76
N ALA A 176 0.95 -2.05 -12.34
CA ALA A 176 1.43 -0.68 -12.14
C ALA A 176 1.45 0.13 -13.44
N ALA A 177 1.86 -0.47 -14.57
CA ALA A 177 1.91 0.18 -15.87
C ALA A 177 0.51 0.50 -16.40
N SER A 178 -0.46 -0.42 -16.22
CA SER A 178 -1.86 -0.18 -16.58
C SER A 178 -2.46 0.97 -15.79
N LEU A 179 -2.19 1.05 -14.48
CA LEU A 179 -2.63 2.17 -13.64
C LEU A 179 -1.98 3.50 -14.04
N ALA A 180 -0.66 3.49 -14.25
CA ALA A 180 0.08 4.67 -14.69
C ALA A 180 -0.44 5.19 -16.03
N GLY A 181 -0.69 4.29 -16.98
CA GLY A 181 -1.28 4.61 -18.29
C GLY A 181 -2.70 5.19 -18.17
N ARG A 182 -3.56 4.60 -17.33
CA ARG A 182 -4.90 5.14 -17.05
C ARG A 182 -4.86 6.55 -16.43
N LEU A 183 -3.90 6.79 -15.54
CA LEU A 183 -3.74 8.07 -14.85
C LEU A 183 -2.96 9.10 -15.70
N GLY A 184 -2.35 8.68 -16.81
CA GLY A 184 -1.53 9.55 -17.64
C GLY A 184 -0.27 10.07 -16.94
N VAL A 185 0.32 9.26 -16.05
CA VAL A 185 1.54 9.62 -15.29
C VAL A 185 2.65 8.62 -15.59
N PRO A 186 3.94 9.04 -15.55
CA PRO A 186 5.03 8.10 -15.72
C PRO A 186 5.12 7.13 -14.55
N LEU A 187 5.64 5.94 -14.85
CA LEU A 187 5.94 4.90 -13.87
C LEU A 187 7.44 4.69 -13.80
N PHE A 188 7.99 4.79 -12.60
CA PHE A 188 9.37 4.46 -12.29
C PHE A 188 9.43 3.18 -11.46
N HIS A 189 10.52 2.44 -11.60
CA HIS A 189 10.85 1.39 -10.65
C HIS A 189 11.42 1.97 -9.37
N TRP A 190 11.29 1.23 -8.26
CA TRP A 190 11.88 1.59 -6.97
C TRP A 190 13.38 1.99 -7.06
N TYR A 191 14.17 1.22 -7.80
CA TYR A 191 15.61 1.49 -7.99
C TYR A 191 15.92 2.70 -8.89
N GLU A 192 14.91 3.25 -9.59
CA GLU A 192 15.04 4.40 -10.48
C GLU A 192 14.75 5.72 -9.76
N ARG A 193 14.91 5.76 -8.42
CA ARG A 193 14.66 6.96 -7.59
C ARG A 193 15.28 8.24 -8.16
N ASN A 194 16.55 8.18 -8.57
CA ASN A 194 17.24 9.36 -9.11
C ASN A 194 16.63 9.84 -10.44
N GLN A 195 16.13 8.91 -11.27
CA GLN A 195 15.44 9.24 -12.51
C GLN A 195 14.07 9.85 -12.22
N ALA A 196 13.33 9.32 -11.24
CA ALA A 196 12.07 9.88 -10.79
C ALA A 196 12.25 11.30 -10.23
N LEU A 197 13.27 11.52 -9.38
CA LEU A 197 13.59 12.84 -8.83
C LEU A 197 14.02 13.83 -9.92
N ARG A 198 14.82 13.39 -10.90
CA ARG A 198 15.17 14.22 -12.07
C ARG A 198 13.94 14.60 -12.87
N TYR A 199 13.08 13.63 -13.18
CA TYR A 199 11.81 13.88 -13.87
C TYR A 199 10.97 14.92 -13.11
N LEU A 200 10.87 14.80 -11.78
CA LEU A 200 10.15 15.76 -10.93
C LEU A 200 10.80 17.14 -10.93
N SER A 201 12.13 17.25 -10.97
CA SER A 201 12.78 18.57 -11.10
C SER A 201 12.54 19.24 -12.45
N GLU A 202 12.37 18.45 -13.52
CA GLU A 202 12.17 18.94 -14.89
C GLU A 202 10.69 19.23 -15.21
N HIS A 203 9.77 18.44 -14.63
CA HIS A 203 8.34 18.42 -14.98
C HIS A 203 7.42 18.72 -13.79
N GLY A 204 7.96 18.86 -12.58
CA GLY A 204 7.22 19.10 -11.34
C GLY A 204 6.63 20.49 -11.21
N ASP A 205 6.72 21.32 -12.26
CA ASP A 205 6.18 22.67 -12.31
C ASP A 205 5.10 22.85 -13.40
N PRO A 206 3.85 22.35 -13.23
CA PRO A 206 2.91 22.29 -14.35
C PRO A 206 1.47 22.77 -14.02
N TRP A 207 1.26 23.68 -13.05
CA TRP A 207 -0.13 24.12 -12.78
C TRP A 207 -0.69 25.04 -13.88
N GLU A 208 0.15 25.66 -14.71
CA GLU A 208 -0.31 26.62 -15.73
C GLU A 208 -1.08 26.00 -16.92
N ARG A 209 -1.19 24.67 -17.06
CA ARG A 209 -1.85 24.07 -18.24
C ARG A 209 -3.22 23.42 -18.00
N ALA A 210 -3.67 23.22 -16.77
CA ALA A 210 -4.97 22.58 -16.50
C ALA A 210 -6.13 23.58 -16.29
N SER A 211 -5.84 24.83 -15.94
CA SER A 211 -6.83 25.91 -15.79
C SER A 211 -7.19 26.59 -17.11
N ALA A 212 -6.32 26.52 -18.12
CA ALA A 212 -6.56 27.14 -19.43
C ALA A 212 -7.59 26.42 -20.30
N SER A 213 -8.05 25.22 -19.94
CA SER A 213 -9.05 24.44 -20.69
C SER A 213 -10.46 24.47 -20.08
N ARG A 214 -10.73 25.30 -19.07
CA ARG A 214 -12.06 25.43 -18.43
C ARG A 214 -12.60 26.87 -18.34
N SER A 215 -12.00 27.83 -19.02
CA SER A 215 -12.51 29.22 -19.09
C SER A 215 -13.16 29.56 -20.43
N GLY A 216 -13.66 28.54 -21.13
CA GLY A 216 -14.43 28.69 -22.36
C GLY A 216 -15.73 27.91 -22.26
N ASP A 217 -16.64 28.37 -21.40
CA ASP A 217 -18.10 28.17 -21.43
C ASP A 217 -18.74 29.29 -20.58
#